data_AF-A0A377DBJ4-F1
#
_entry.id   AF-A0A377DBJ4-F1
#
_cell.length_a   1.000
_cell.length_b   1.000
_cell.length_c   1.000
_cell.angle_alpha   90.00
_cell.angle_beta   90.00
_cell.angle_gamma   90.00
#
_symmetry.space_group_name_H-M   'P 1'
#
loop_
_entity.id
_entity.type
_entity.pdbx_description
1 polymer ?
#
loop_
_entity_poly.entity_id
_entity_poly.type
_entity_poly.pdbx_seq_one_letter_code
_entity_poly.pdbx_strand_id
1 'polypeptide(L)' 'MKNKEDFSMVGGFFKPLTKPGLGVQIDEAKVLSSVKCPDWRNPLWRHEDNSVAEW' A
#
# COMPACT_ATOMS: atom_id res chain seq x y z
N MET A 1 11.00 4.29 0.10
CA MET A 1 10.72 5.70 0.36
C MET A 1 11.91 6.31 1.08
N LYS A 2 12.33 7.49 0.65
CA LYS A 2 13.52 8.19 1.13
C LYS A 2 13.23 9.18 2.27
N ASN A 3 11.98 9.64 2.42
CA ASN A 3 11.53 10.60 3.44
C ASN A 3 10.54 9.97 4.45
N LYS A 4 10.92 8.88 5.11
CA LYS A 4 10.00 8.12 5.98
C LYS A 4 9.54 8.91 7.20
N GLU A 5 10.40 9.80 7.70
CA GLU A 5 10.21 10.66 8.85
C GLU A 5 9.01 11.61 8.72
N ASP A 6 8.66 12.01 7.48
CA ASP A 6 7.50 12.84 7.19
C ASP A 6 6.17 12.12 7.51
N PHE A 7 6.19 10.79 7.57
CA PHE A 7 5.03 9.93 7.86
C PHE A 7 5.08 9.38 9.30
N SER A 8 5.73 10.09 10.21
CA SER A 8 5.71 9.72 11.63
C SER A 8 4.31 9.90 12.21
N MET A 9 3.85 8.86 12.93
CA MET A 9 2.56 8.88 13.62
C MET A 9 2.77 9.27 15.08
N VAL A 10 1.98 10.22 15.58
CA VAL A 10 2.00 10.66 16.99
C VAL A 10 0.59 10.62 17.53
N GLY A 11 0.36 9.83 18.59
CA GLY A 11 -0.96 9.71 19.22
C GLY A 11 -2.06 9.15 18.30
N GLY A 12 -1.71 8.37 17.29
CA GLY A 12 -2.65 7.84 16.30
C GLY A 12 -2.95 8.78 15.13
N PHE A 13 -2.26 9.92 15.04
CA PHE A 13 -2.47 10.91 13.98
C PHE A 13 -1.21 11.13 13.15
N PHE A 14 -1.40 11.45 11.87
CA PHE A 14 -0.36 11.94 10.98
C PHE A 14 -0.40 13.46 10.90
N LYS A 15 0.76 14.08 10.73
CA LYS A 15 0.86 15.52 10.44
C LYS A 15 0.55 15.77 8.95
N PRO A 16 0.08 16.97 8.58
CA PRO A 16 -0.03 17.35 7.17
C PRO A 16 1.32 17.24 6.44
N LEU A 17 1.30 16.75 5.21
CA LEU A 17 2.48 16.70 4.34
C LEU A 17 2.74 18.10 3.78
N THR A 18 3.87 18.70 4.12
CA THR A 18 4.19 20.11 3.78
C THR A 18 5.08 20.27 2.55
N LYS A 19 5.59 19.16 2.00
CA LYS A 19 6.42 19.16 0.79
C LYS A 19 5.54 19.29 -0.47
N PRO A 20 6.06 19.83 -1.58
CA PRO A 20 5.29 20.00 -2.82
C PRO A 20 4.67 18.70 -3.34
N GLY A 21 3.53 18.83 -4.03
CA GLY A 21 2.83 17.69 -4.63
C GLY A 21 2.30 16.72 -3.56
N LEU A 22 2.52 15.42 -3.78
CA LEU A 22 2.11 14.38 -2.82
C LEU A 22 2.99 14.32 -1.55
N GLY A 23 4.10 15.07 -1.50
CA GLY A 23 5.01 15.04 -0.36
C GLY A 23 5.75 13.70 -0.16
N VAL A 24 5.84 12.87 -1.19
CA VAL A 24 6.45 11.53 -1.16
C VAL A 24 7.74 11.52 -1.97
N GLN A 25 8.84 11.05 -1.39
CA GLN A 25 10.09 10.76 -2.09
C GLN A 25 10.27 9.25 -2.25
N ILE A 26 10.07 8.75 -3.47
CA ILE A 26 10.12 7.32 -3.77
C ILE A 26 11.58 6.83 -3.77
N ASP A 27 11.76 5.60 -3.32
CA ASP A 27 13.03 4.87 -3.49
C ASP A 27 12.90 3.96 -4.71
N GLU A 28 13.29 4.47 -5.88
CA GLU A 28 13.07 3.79 -7.17
C GLU A 28 13.81 2.46 -7.27
N ALA A 29 15.04 2.37 -6.74
CA ALA A 29 15.81 1.13 -6.75
C ALA A 29 15.06 0.01 -6.03
N LYS A 30 14.44 0.34 -4.88
CA LYS A 30 13.60 -0.61 -4.13
C LYS A 30 12.30 -0.95 -4.85
N VAL A 31 11.69 -0.01 -5.56
CA VAL A 31 10.49 -0.29 -6.37
C VAL A 31 10.83 -1.26 -7.51
N LEU A 32 11.90 -0.99 -8.25
CA LEU A 32 12.34 -1.82 -9.38
C LEU A 32 12.71 -3.23 -8.95
N SER A 33 13.36 -3.41 -7.79
CA SER A 33 13.65 -4.75 -7.26
C SER A 33 12.39 -5.54 -6.90
N SER A 34 11.26 -4.86 -6.65
CA SER A 34 9.99 -5.47 -6.23
C SER A 34 9.10 -5.89 -7.40
N VAL A 35 9.51 -5.60 -8.65
CA VAL A 35 8.71 -5.91 -9.86
C VAL A 35 8.44 -7.40 -10.04
N LYS A 36 9.29 -8.28 -9.51
CA LYS A 36 9.13 -9.75 -9.57
C LYS A 36 8.13 -10.29 -8.53
N CYS A 37 7.03 -9.59 -8.31
CA CYS A 37 5.95 -10.03 -7.43
C CYS A 37 5.01 -11.00 -8.17
N PRO A 38 4.41 -12.01 -7.52
CA PRO A 38 3.37 -12.85 -8.13
C PRO A 38 2.18 -12.03 -8.64
N ASP A 39 1.47 -12.51 -9.67
CA ASP A 39 0.20 -11.91 -10.12
C ASP A 39 -0.85 -12.11 -9.02
N TRP A 40 -1.09 -11.06 -8.23
CA TRP A 40 -2.04 -11.11 -7.13
C TRP A 40 -3.47 -10.99 -7.65
N ARG A 41 -4.34 -11.89 -7.18
CA ARG A 41 -5.78 -11.88 -7.45
C ARG A 41 -6.53 -11.96 -6.13
N ASN A 42 -7.71 -11.36 -6.07
CA ASN A 42 -8.61 -11.51 -4.94
C ASN A 42 -8.95 -13.00 -4.74
N PRO A 43 -8.95 -13.51 -3.49
CA PRO A 43 -9.44 -14.85 -3.22
C PRO A 43 -10.93 -14.91 -3.54
N LEU A 44 -11.35 -15.97 -4.23
CA LEU A 44 -12.76 -16.23 -4.51
C LEU A 44 -13.38 -17.04 -3.36
N TRP A 45 -14.33 -16.44 -2.68
CA TRP A 45 -15.09 -17.10 -1.61
C TRP A 45 -16.37 -17.70 -2.16
N ARG A 46 -16.76 -18.86 -1.63
CA ARG A 46 -17.98 -19.57 -2.02
C ARG A 46 -18.76 -20.00 -0.79
N HIS A 47 -20.08 -19.96 -0.90
CA HIS A 47 -20.98 -20.54 0.09
C HIS A 47 -20.98 -22.08 -0.01
N GLU A 48 -21.59 -22.77 0.94
CA GLU A 48 -21.66 -24.24 0.96
C GLU A 48 -22.36 -24.83 -0.27
N ASP A 49 -23.29 -24.09 -0.87
CA ASP A 49 -23.99 -24.43 -2.11
C ASP A 49 -23.17 -24.12 -3.38
N ASN A 50 -21.90 -23.73 -3.21
CA ASN A 50 -20.94 -23.37 -4.25
C ASN A 50 -21.24 -22.05 -4.99
N SER A 51 -22.26 -21.29 -4.57
CA SER A 51 -22.50 -19.93 -5.07
C SER A 51 -21.38 -18.97 -4.65
N VAL A 52 -21.17 -17.89 -5.42
CA VAL A 52 -20.13 -16.90 -5.15
C VAL A 52 -20.55 -16.02 -3.98
N ALA A 53 -19.69 -15.89 -2.97
CA ALA A 53 -19.89 -14.98 -1.86
C ALA A 53 -19.38 -13.57 -2.19
N GLU A 54 -20.06 -12.55 -1.67
CA GLU A 54 -19.56 -11.17 -1.70
C GLU A 54 -18.30 -11.04 -0.85
N TRP A 55 -17.41 -10.14 -1.25
CA TRP A 55 -16.16 -9.83 -0.55
C TRP A 55 -16.37 -8.83 0.58
#